data_AF-A0A7C1FVH8-F1
#
_entry.id   AF-A0A7C1FVH8-F1
#
_cell.length_a   1.000
_cell.length_b   1.000
_cell.length_c   1.000
_cell.angle_alpha   90.00
_cell.angle_beta   90.00
_cell.angle_gamma   90.00
#
_symmetry.space_group_name_H-M   'P 1'
#
loop_
_entity.id
_entity.type
_entity.pdbx_description
1 polymer ?
#
loop_
_entity_poly.entity_id
_entity_poly.type
_entity_poly.pdbx_seq_one_letter_code
_entity_poly.pdbx_strand_id
1 'polypeptide(L)'
;MQRLITALACVALVGLVANVASAELCQKCKDQMYIMVIGECSSCGGTTASKAFKLCAKCSQEQGKCQHCLVALRPAAETPKPEQPQQPAKIDLSRSGQYKHGKWRYVLTVSLAGFKSESREGRLEYDGQAVPLGELGDYYETPWGRMTFFPRKILPVGNNGWIPLPPDEKPKGKLLVPPGLTVPLGEADNGKKLSLKLDQVLVITLPGNMTTGYSWNVEQIGGESLRQLGEITYEPKPSPPGMVGVGGNFVCHLQAVQPGKASVKLVYKRPWEKQTPPEKTFTVEVAVEKD
;
A
#
# COMPACT_ATOMS: atom_id res chain seq x y z
N MET A 1 28.84 56.41 31.53
CA MET A 1 28.12 55.66 32.58
C MET A 1 26.96 54.94 31.89
N GLN A 2 27.11 53.71 31.37
CA GLN A 2 26.96 52.40 32.06
C GLN A 2 25.57 52.29 32.73
N ARG A 3 24.65 51.33 32.47
CA ARG A 3 24.67 49.93 31.96
C ARG A 3 23.26 49.65 31.37
N LEU A 4 23.03 49.13 30.16
CA LEU A 4 23.06 47.71 29.73
C LEU A 4 22.63 46.70 30.80
N ILE A 5 21.37 46.24 30.73
CA ILE A 5 20.95 44.91 31.19
C ILE A 5 20.13 44.26 30.09
N THR A 6 20.56 43.06 29.74
CA THR A 6 20.18 42.24 28.60
C THR A 6 19.29 41.09 29.07
N ALA A 7 18.45 40.61 28.16
CA ALA A 7 17.93 39.24 28.03
C ALA A 7 16.93 38.72 29.08
N LEU A 8 15.81 38.15 28.61
CA LEU A 8 15.76 36.69 28.39
C LEU A 8 14.58 36.30 27.50
N ALA A 9 14.87 35.50 26.48
CA ALA A 9 13.93 34.90 25.56
C ALA A 9 13.17 33.73 26.23
N CYS A 10 11.84 33.74 26.15
CA CYS A 10 11.04 32.56 26.45
C CYS A 10 11.04 31.62 25.24
N VAL A 11 12.02 30.72 25.20
CA VAL A 11 12.00 29.53 24.33
C VAL A 11 11.02 28.54 24.93
N ALA A 12 9.91 28.28 24.24
CA ALA A 12 9.00 27.18 24.57
C ALA A 12 9.72 25.85 24.31
N LEU A 13 10.22 25.23 25.38
CA LEU A 13 10.70 23.86 25.37
C LEU A 13 9.48 22.94 25.22
N VAL A 14 9.27 22.41 24.02
CA VAL A 14 8.41 21.24 23.81
C VAL A 14 9.10 20.06 24.47
N GLY A 15 8.59 19.67 25.64
CA GLY A 15 9.10 18.53 26.39
C GLY A 15 9.01 17.25 25.57
N LEU A 16 10.13 16.52 25.52
CA LEU A 16 10.16 15.12 25.11
C LEU A 16 9.13 14.35 25.94
N VAL A 17 8.12 13.80 25.28
CA VAL A 17 7.36 12.66 25.81
C VAL A 17 8.32 11.48 25.80
N ALA A 18 8.99 11.24 26.93
CA ALA A 18 9.70 10.00 27.14
C ALA A 18 8.69 8.85 27.01
N ASN A 19 8.98 7.93 26.09
CA ASN A 19 8.30 6.64 26.00
C ASN A 19 8.16 6.05 27.41
N VAL A 20 6.92 5.96 27.90
CA VAL A 20 6.63 5.23 29.13
C VAL A 20 6.85 3.76 28.81
N ALA A 21 8.05 3.26 29.10
CA ALA A 21 8.39 1.85 28.99
C ALA A 21 7.34 1.03 29.76
N SER A 22 6.67 0.13 29.04
CA SER A 22 5.58 -0.69 29.56
C SER A 22 6.05 -1.50 30.77
N ALA A 23 5.25 -1.56 31.83
CA ALA A 23 5.60 -2.26 33.06
C ALA A 23 5.87 -3.77 32.82
N GLU A 24 7.08 -4.21 33.12
CA GLU A 24 7.49 -5.62 33.12
C GLU A 24 7.12 -6.34 34.44
N LEU A 25 5.82 -6.57 34.64
CA LEU A 25 5.33 -7.52 35.64
C LEU A 25 5.20 -8.91 35.02
N CYS A 26 5.42 -9.97 35.79
CA CYS A 26 5.06 -11.33 35.35
C CYS A 26 3.54 -11.49 35.31
N GLN A 27 3.02 -12.49 34.58
CA GLN A 27 1.57 -12.66 34.39
C GLN A 27 0.79 -12.66 35.72
N LYS A 28 1.27 -13.42 36.72
CA LYS A 28 0.67 -13.44 38.07
C LYS A 28 0.60 -12.07 38.73
N CYS A 29 1.63 -11.25 38.54
CA CYS A 29 1.70 -9.92 39.12
C CYS A 29 0.89 -8.90 38.33
N LYS A 30 0.65 -9.10 37.03
CA LYS A 30 -0.24 -8.24 36.21
C LYS A 30 -1.70 -8.34 36.66
N ASP A 31 -2.10 -9.52 37.13
CA ASP A 31 -3.47 -9.77 37.60
C ASP A 31 -3.74 -9.18 39.01
N GLN A 32 -2.73 -8.55 39.63
CA GLN A 32 -2.87 -7.89 40.92
C GLN A 32 -3.07 -6.38 40.78
N MET A 33 -3.84 -5.81 41.70
CA MET A 33 -4.04 -4.36 41.78
C MET A 33 -3.01 -3.74 42.72
N TYR A 34 -2.29 -2.72 42.25
CA TYR A 34 -1.32 -1.98 43.04
C TYR A 34 -1.75 -0.54 43.22
N ILE A 35 -1.48 0.01 44.40
CA ILE A 35 -1.67 1.42 44.68
C ILE A 35 -0.51 2.19 44.05
N MET A 36 -0.82 3.25 43.31
CA MET A 36 0.13 4.13 42.62
C MET A 36 0.80 5.12 43.58
N VAL A 37 1.48 4.60 44.59
CA VAL A 37 2.30 5.37 45.54
C VAL A 37 3.75 5.13 45.20
N ILE A 38 4.52 6.19 44.93
CA ILE A 38 5.92 6.08 44.52
C ILE A 38 6.74 5.33 45.59
N GLY A 39 7.50 4.32 45.17
CA GLY A 39 8.45 3.60 45.98
C GLY A 39 9.89 3.83 45.53
N GLU A 40 10.81 3.04 46.09
CA GLU A 40 12.24 3.11 45.80
C GLU A 40 12.75 1.77 45.26
N CYS A 41 13.54 1.83 44.20
CA CYS A 41 14.12 0.68 43.51
C CYS A 41 15.30 0.14 44.32
N SER A 42 15.21 -1.12 44.74
CA SER A 42 16.27 -1.80 45.50
C SER A 42 17.60 -1.94 44.76
N SER A 43 17.62 -1.79 43.42
CA SER A 43 18.84 -1.94 42.62
C SER A 43 19.56 -0.63 42.30
N CYS A 44 18.85 0.48 42.18
CA CYS A 44 19.44 1.74 41.71
C CYS A 44 19.04 2.96 42.54
N GLY A 45 18.20 2.81 43.57
CA GLY A 45 17.64 3.90 44.36
C GLY A 45 16.65 4.80 43.61
N GLY A 46 16.36 4.51 42.34
CA GLY A 46 15.41 5.27 41.53
C GLY A 46 13.95 5.05 41.97
N THR A 47 13.03 5.85 41.45
CA THR A 47 11.61 5.75 41.80
C THR A 47 10.93 4.54 41.15
N THR A 48 9.99 3.94 41.86
CA THR A 48 9.09 2.90 41.32
C THR A 48 7.65 3.41 41.27
N ALA A 49 6.84 2.88 40.34
CA ALA A 49 5.45 3.30 40.15
C ALA A 49 4.51 2.90 41.31
N SER A 50 4.94 1.94 42.13
CA SER A 50 4.26 1.52 43.35
C SER A 50 5.28 1.14 44.42
N LYS A 51 5.00 1.45 45.69
CA LYS A 51 5.77 1.00 46.84
C LYS A 51 5.85 -0.53 46.95
N ALA A 52 4.91 -1.24 46.32
CA ALA A 52 4.96 -2.69 46.21
C ALA A 52 6.07 -3.20 45.26
N PHE A 53 6.56 -2.37 44.34
CA PHE A 53 7.57 -2.77 43.36
C PHE A 53 8.98 -2.64 43.95
N LYS A 54 9.75 -3.73 43.83
CA LYS A 54 11.13 -3.84 44.28
C LYS A 54 12.12 -3.29 43.24
N LEU A 55 11.77 -3.30 41.96
CA LEU A 55 12.58 -2.74 40.87
C LEU A 55 11.79 -1.67 40.11
N CYS A 56 12.49 -0.66 39.60
CA CYS A 56 11.95 0.24 38.60
C CYS A 56 11.89 -0.47 37.23
N ALA A 57 11.13 0.09 36.28
CA ALA A 57 10.96 -0.50 34.96
C ALA A 57 12.29 -0.77 34.24
N LYS A 58 13.25 0.17 34.36
CA LYS A 58 14.58 0.02 33.76
C LYS A 58 15.37 -1.14 34.36
N CYS A 59 15.46 -1.23 35.68
CA CYS A 59 16.21 -2.32 36.32
C CYS A 59 15.53 -3.69 36.15
N SER A 60 14.20 -3.73 36.05
CA SER A 60 13.46 -4.95 35.68
C SER A 60 13.91 -5.47 34.32
N GLN A 61 13.99 -4.58 33.33
CA GLN A 61 14.38 -4.91 31.96
C GLN A 61 15.85 -5.32 31.86
N GLU A 62 16.74 -4.59 32.54
CA GLU A 62 18.17 -4.92 32.58
C GLU A 62 18.46 -6.25 33.28
N GLN A 63 17.67 -6.61 34.28
CA GLN A 63 17.86 -7.84 35.06
C GLN A 63 17.01 -9.01 34.57
N GLY A 64 16.08 -8.78 33.64
CA GLY A 64 15.09 -9.77 33.21
C GLY A 64 14.25 -10.31 34.38
N LYS A 65 13.83 -9.45 35.33
CA LYS A 65 13.11 -9.85 36.56
C LYS A 65 11.88 -8.99 36.80
N CYS A 66 10.78 -9.62 37.19
CA CYS A 66 9.53 -8.93 37.50
C CYS A 66 9.71 -7.81 38.54
N GLN A 67 9.14 -6.62 38.27
CA GLN A 67 9.22 -5.45 39.15
C GLN A 67 8.73 -5.73 40.59
N HIS A 68 7.74 -6.60 40.78
CA HIS A 68 7.17 -6.89 42.09
C HIS A 68 7.82 -8.10 42.78
N CYS A 69 7.78 -9.27 42.14
CA CYS A 69 8.15 -10.54 42.77
C CYS A 69 9.57 -11.03 42.44
N LEU A 70 10.34 -10.29 41.61
CA LEU A 70 11.71 -10.61 41.18
C LEU A 70 11.89 -11.96 40.48
N VAL A 71 10.81 -12.66 40.15
CA VAL A 71 10.88 -13.88 39.34
C VAL A 71 11.47 -13.52 37.98
N ALA A 72 12.35 -14.39 37.47
CA ALA A 72 12.90 -14.23 36.13
C ALA A 72 11.74 -14.16 35.11
N LEU A 73 11.69 -13.06 34.37
CA LEU A 73 10.86 -12.96 33.19
C LEU A 73 11.58 -13.77 32.12
N ARG A 74 10.92 -14.80 31.59
CA ARG A 74 11.42 -15.41 30.35
C ARG A 74 11.51 -14.26 29.35
N PRO A 75 12.61 -14.11 28.57
CA PRO A 75 12.53 -13.29 27.39
C PRO A 75 11.29 -13.78 26.66
N ALA A 76 10.38 -12.85 26.30
CA ALA A 76 9.32 -13.22 25.38
C ALA A 76 10.06 -13.95 24.25
N ALA A 77 9.78 -15.25 24.05
CA ALA A 77 10.13 -15.86 22.79
C ALA A 77 9.62 -14.85 21.77
N GLU A 78 10.52 -14.28 20.98
CA GLU A 78 10.14 -13.38 19.92
C GLU A 78 9.18 -14.20 19.07
N THR A 79 7.88 -14.08 19.33
CA THR A 79 6.87 -14.36 18.33
C THR A 79 7.37 -13.52 17.17
N PRO A 80 7.81 -14.14 16.06
CA PRO A 80 8.30 -13.35 14.94
C PRO A 80 7.19 -12.36 14.64
N LYS A 81 7.50 -11.08 14.87
CA LYS A 81 6.63 -9.98 14.46
C LYS A 81 6.29 -10.30 13.01
N PRO A 82 4.99 -10.37 12.63
CA PRO A 82 4.62 -10.62 11.24
C PRO A 82 5.53 -9.75 10.38
N GLU A 83 6.35 -10.38 9.57
CA GLU A 83 7.39 -9.71 8.81
C GLU A 83 6.68 -8.62 8.00
N GLN A 84 6.80 -7.37 8.44
CA GLN A 84 6.20 -6.26 7.70
C GLN A 84 6.82 -6.35 6.30
N PRO A 85 6.01 -6.42 5.22
CA PRO A 85 6.53 -6.65 3.88
C PRO A 85 7.70 -5.72 3.63
N GLN A 86 8.90 -6.27 3.51
CA GLN A 86 10.09 -5.48 3.25
C GLN A 86 9.85 -4.72 1.93
N GLN A 87 9.95 -3.40 1.98
CA GLN A 87 9.73 -2.57 0.80
C GLN A 87 10.66 -3.06 -0.32
N PRO A 88 10.15 -3.30 -1.54
CA PRO A 88 10.97 -3.85 -2.62
C PRO A 88 12.16 -2.93 -2.91
N ALA A 89 13.32 -3.53 -3.16
CA ALA A 89 14.52 -2.79 -3.53
C ALA A 89 14.25 -1.93 -4.78
N LYS A 90 14.69 -0.66 -4.75
CA LYS A 90 14.54 0.27 -5.87
C LYS A 90 15.29 -0.28 -7.10
N ILE A 91 14.65 -0.20 -8.26
CA ILE A 91 15.27 -0.59 -9.53
C ILE A 91 16.33 0.45 -9.92
N ASP A 92 17.57 -0.02 -10.10
CA ASP A 92 18.68 0.77 -10.64
C ASP A 92 18.69 0.67 -12.16
N LEU A 93 18.35 1.78 -12.82
CA LEU A 93 18.27 1.86 -14.28
C LEU A 93 19.61 2.06 -14.97
N SER A 94 20.71 2.25 -14.22
CA SER A 94 22.04 2.54 -14.78
C SER A 94 22.84 1.29 -15.15
N ARG A 95 22.40 0.11 -14.71
CA ARG A 95 23.10 -1.17 -14.93
C ARG A 95 22.11 -2.31 -15.08
N SER A 96 22.54 -3.37 -15.76
CA SER A 96 21.77 -4.60 -15.86
C SER A 96 21.55 -5.23 -14.49
N GLY A 97 20.39 -5.85 -14.29
CA GLY A 97 20.03 -6.43 -13.00
C GLY A 97 18.76 -7.27 -13.06
N GLN A 98 18.56 -8.09 -12.02
CA GLN A 98 17.34 -8.87 -11.82
C GLN A 98 16.72 -8.52 -10.48
N TYR A 99 15.41 -8.38 -10.47
CA TYR A 99 14.62 -7.97 -9.32
C TYR A 99 13.48 -8.97 -9.13
N LYS A 100 13.23 -9.38 -7.89
CA LYS A 100 12.13 -10.29 -7.54
C LYS A 100 11.37 -9.78 -6.34
N HIS A 101 10.05 -9.90 -6.36
CA HIS A 101 9.19 -9.59 -5.22
C HIS A 101 7.87 -10.37 -5.34
N GLY A 102 7.59 -11.27 -4.40
CA GLY A 102 6.48 -12.22 -4.54
C GLY A 102 6.59 -13.02 -5.84
N LYS A 103 5.49 -13.07 -6.60
CA LYS A 103 5.43 -13.73 -7.91
C LYS A 103 6.02 -12.89 -9.06
N TRP A 104 6.39 -11.63 -8.81
CA TRP A 104 6.96 -10.76 -9.83
C TRP A 104 8.46 -11.00 -10.01
N ARG A 105 8.89 -11.08 -11.27
CA ARG A 105 10.30 -11.02 -11.67
C ARG A 105 10.48 -9.96 -12.74
N TYR A 106 11.46 -9.10 -12.57
CA TYR A 106 11.86 -8.10 -13.55
C TYR A 106 13.33 -8.26 -13.90
N VAL A 107 13.65 -8.21 -15.19
CA VAL A 107 15.02 -8.27 -15.72
C VAL A 107 15.26 -7.03 -16.55
N LEU A 108 16.26 -6.24 -16.16
CA LEU A 108 16.75 -5.10 -16.92
C LEU A 108 18.08 -5.46 -17.58
N THR A 109 18.18 -5.23 -18.89
CA THR A 109 19.43 -5.27 -19.64
C THR A 109 19.78 -3.88 -20.11
N VAL A 110 20.94 -3.37 -19.71
CA VAL A 110 21.49 -2.09 -20.18
C VAL A 110 22.68 -2.39 -21.09
N SER A 111 22.67 -1.85 -22.30
CA SER A 111 23.76 -1.96 -23.27
C SER A 111 24.29 -0.57 -23.62
N LEU A 112 25.61 -0.47 -23.83
CA LEU A 112 26.29 0.80 -24.13
C LEU A 112 25.96 1.91 -23.10
N ALA A 113 25.97 1.54 -21.82
CA ALA A 113 25.68 2.45 -20.72
C ALA A 113 26.56 3.72 -20.77
N GLY A 114 25.94 4.89 -20.67
CA GLY A 114 26.61 6.19 -20.74
C GLY A 114 26.92 6.71 -22.15
N PHE A 115 26.58 5.97 -23.21
CA PHE A 115 26.76 6.40 -24.60
C PHE A 115 25.44 6.89 -25.21
N LYS A 116 25.51 7.70 -26.29
CA LYS A 116 24.31 8.16 -27.03
C LYS A 116 23.46 7.02 -27.61
N SER A 117 24.06 5.84 -27.72
CA SER A 117 23.42 4.60 -28.20
C SER A 117 23.03 3.67 -27.04
N GLU A 118 22.94 4.17 -25.80
CA GLU A 118 22.47 3.38 -24.66
C GLU A 118 21.08 2.81 -24.95
N SER A 119 20.91 1.52 -24.66
CA SER A 119 19.63 0.83 -24.74
C SER A 119 19.29 0.19 -23.40
N ARG A 120 18.03 0.29 -23.00
CA ARG A 120 17.45 -0.41 -21.86
C ARG A 120 16.37 -1.35 -22.37
N GLU A 121 16.53 -2.64 -22.11
CA GLU A 121 15.54 -3.66 -22.41
C GLU A 121 15.03 -4.25 -21.10
N GLY A 122 13.75 -4.02 -20.81
CA GLY A 122 13.10 -4.55 -19.63
C GLY A 122 12.14 -5.69 -19.97
N ARG A 123 12.26 -6.79 -19.21
CA ARG A 123 11.37 -7.95 -19.30
C ARG A 123 10.69 -8.17 -17.97
N LEU A 124 9.37 -8.31 -18.00
CA LEU A 124 8.55 -8.47 -16.82
C LEU A 124 7.87 -9.83 -16.87
N GLU A 125 7.81 -10.48 -15.73
CA GLU A 125 7.21 -11.78 -15.56
C GLU A 125 6.38 -11.81 -14.29
N TYR A 126 5.30 -12.57 -14.34
CA TYR A 126 4.45 -12.89 -13.20
C TYR A 126 4.29 -14.41 -13.12
N ASP A 127 4.54 -14.96 -11.93
CA ASP A 127 4.44 -16.40 -11.64
C ASP A 127 5.26 -17.27 -12.61
N GLY A 128 6.45 -16.79 -12.96
CA GLY A 128 7.38 -17.48 -13.87
C GLY A 128 7.03 -17.39 -15.35
N GLN A 129 5.95 -16.71 -15.72
CA GLN A 129 5.57 -16.48 -17.12
C GLN A 129 5.79 -15.02 -17.53
N ALA A 130 6.29 -14.81 -18.74
CA ALA A 130 6.38 -13.48 -19.31
C ALA A 130 4.99 -12.86 -19.46
N VAL A 131 4.82 -11.64 -18.94
CA VAL A 131 3.56 -10.92 -19.15
C VAL A 131 3.43 -10.54 -20.63
N PRO A 132 2.20 -10.53 -21.19
CA PRO A 132 1.99 -10.12 -22.57
C PRO A 132 2.57 -8.73 -22.83
N LEU A 133 3.09 -8.52 -24.03
CA LEU A 133 3.47 -7.18 -24.50
C LEU A 133 2.22 -6.31 -24.63
N GLY A 134 2.37 -5.01 -24.40
CA GLY A 134 1.29 -4.04 -24.53
C GLY A 134 1.41 -3.14 -25.76
N GLU A 135 0.53 -2.15 -25.85
CA GLU A 135 0.71 -0.99 -26.71
C GLU A 135 1.58 0.06 -26.03
N LEU A 136 2.08 1.04 -26.79
CA LEU A 136 2.92 2.11 -26.24
C LEU A 136 2.18 2.83 -25.10
N GLY A 137 2.79 2.83 -23.92
CA GLY A 137 2.24 3.51 -22.74
C GLY A 137 1.34 2.65 -21.86
N ASP A 138 0.93 1.45 -22.30
CA ASP A 138 0.29 0.46 -21.44
C ASP A 138 1.18 0.15 -20.25
N TYR A 139 0.60 -0.24 -19.12
CA TYR A 139 1.36 -0.39 -17.89
C TYR A 139 0.82 -1.47 -16.96
N TYR A 140 1.72 -2.03 -16.15
CA TYR A 140 1.38 -2.83 -14.98
C TYR A 140 1.68 -2.04 -13.71
N GLU A 141 0.81 -2.17 -12.70
CA GLU A 141 1.14 -1.80 -11.33
C GLU A 141 1.90 -2.96 -10.68
N THR A 142 3.16 -2.74 -10.28
CA THR A 142 4.04 -3.76 -9.71
C THR A 142 4.54 -3.35 -8.33
N PRO A 143 5.19 -4.25 -7.56
CA PRO A 143 5.80 -3.88 -6.29
C PRO A 143 6.80 -2.71 -6.40
N TRP A 144 7.48 -2.57 -7.54
CA TRP A 144 8.43 -1.48 -7.80
C TRP A 144 7.80 -0.20 -8.35
N GLY A 145 6.47 -0.13 -8.41
CA GLY A 145 5.72 0.93 -9.06
C GLY A 145 5.28 0.57 -10.48
N ARG A 146 4.87 1.58 -11.25
CA ARG A 146 4.34 1.41 -12.60
C ARG A 146 5.44 1.00 -13.57
N MET A 147 5.24 -0.10 -14.28
CA MET A 147 6.08 -0.50 -15.41
C MET A 147 5.32 -0.17 -16.69
N THR A 148 5.83 0.77 -17.50
CA THR A 148 5.21 1.17 -18.77
C THR A 148 5.87 0.47 -19.96
N PHE A 149 5.10 0.20 -21.01
CA PHE A 149 5.58 -0.49 -22.20
C PHE A 149 6.13 0.45 -23.25
N PHE A 150 7.33 0.15 -23.75
CA PHE A 150 7.93 0.75 -24.93
C PHE A 150 8.10 -0.30 -26.04
N PRO A 151 7.44 -0.16 -27.20
CA PRO A 151 7.63 -1.08 -28.32
C PRO A 151 9.09 -1.12 -28.75
N ARG A 152 9.58 -2.32 -29.07
CA ARG A 152 10.95 -2.50 -29.53
C ARG A 152 11.13 -1.83 -30.89
N LYS A 153 12.15 -1.00 -31.02
CA LYS A 153 12.52 -0.34 -32.28
C LYS A 153 13.47 -1.21 -33.10
N ILE A 154 13.54 -0.96 -34.40
CA ILE A 154 14.50 -1.61 -35.32
C ILE A 154 15.95 -1.33 -34.90
N LEU A 155 16.23 -0.08 -34.54
CA LEU A 155 17.47 0.32 -33.86
C LEU A 155 17.12 0.56 -32.39
N PRO A 156 17.47 -0.35 -31.45
CA PRO A 156 16.90 -0.37 -30.10
C PRO A 156 17.51 0.68 -29.16
N VAL A 157 17.78 1.90 -29.64
CA VAL A 157 18.29 2.99 -28.79
C VAL A 157 17.19 3.47 -27.83
N GLY A 158 17.58 3.69 -26.57
CA GLY A 158 16.69 4.10 -25.49
C GLY A 158 15.90 2.95 -24.87
N ASN A 159 14.67 3.25 -24.44
CA ASN A 159 13.81 2.33 -23.72
C ASN A 159 13.10 1.34 -24.66
N ASN A 160 13.13 0.06 -24.30
CA ASN A 160 12.43 -1.04 -24.97
C ASN A 160 11.87 -2.03 -23.94
N GLY A 161 10.69 -2.57 -24.19
CA GLY A 161 9.99 -3.47 -23.26
C GLY A 161 9.40 -2.74 -22.06
N TRP A 162 9.36 -3.41 -20.92
CA TRP A 162 8.78 -2.91 -19.68
C TRP A 162 9.78 -2.06 -18.89
N ILE A 163 9.53 -0.76 -18.78
CA ILE A 163 10.45 0.15 -18.10
C ILE A 163 9.72 0.83 -16.94
N PRO A 164 10.37 0.98 -15.76
CA PRO A 164 9.81 1.77 -14.66
C PRO A 164 9.44 3.18 -15.12
N LEU A 165 8.19 3.56 -14.90
CA LEU A 165 7.68 4.90 -15.11
C LEU A 165 8.01 5.76 -13.86
N PRO A 166 8.54 6.98 -14.02
CA PRO A 166 8.74 7.89 -12.91
C PRO A 166 7.44 8.09 -12.09
N PRO A 167 7.50 8.13 -10.75
CA PRO A 167 6.29 8.21 -9.90
C PRO A 167 5.40 9.44 -10.17
N ASP A 168 5.99 10.53 -10.63
CA ASP A 168 5.35 11.79 -10.99
C ASP A 168 4.73 11.80 -12.38
N GLU A 169 5.08 10.83 -13.24
CA GLU A 169 4.52 10.70 -14.57
C GLU A 169 3.25 9.84 -14.57
N LYS A 170 2.22 10.32 -15.29
CA LYS A 170 0.98 9.56 -15.50
C LYS A 170 1.15 8.58 -16.67
N PRO A 171 0.67 7.34 -16.54
CA PRO A 171 0.66 6.41 -17.66
C PRO A 171 -0.22 6.93 -18.80
N LYS A 172 0.16 6.62 -20.04
CA LYS A 172 -0.55 7.09 -21.25
C LYS A 172 -1.45 6.03 -21.88
N GLY A 173 -1.20 4.76 -21.57
CA GLY A 173 -2.00 3.63 -22.04
C GLY A 173 -2.84 3.03 -20.92
N LYS A 174 -3.27 1.79 -21.14
CA LYS A 174 -4.19 1.07 -20.26
C LYS A 174 -3.44 0.35 -19.15
N LEU A 175 -4.11 0.23 -18.00
CA LEU A 175 -3.68 -0.69 -16.96
C LEU A 175 -3.90 -2.11 -17.46
N LEU A 176 -2.87 -2.94 -17.40
CA LEU A 176 -2.92 -4.35 -17.71
C LEU A 176 -2.91 -5.19 -16.43
N VAL A 177 -3.48 -6.39 -16.53
CA VAL A 177 -3.53 -7.39 -15.46
C VAL A 177 -2.85 -8.66 -15.96
N PRO A 178 -1.99 -9.32 -15.16
CA PRO A 178 -1.37 -10.57 -15.57
C PRO A 178 -2.41 -11.62 -16.02
N PRO A 179 -2.12 -12.44 -17.04
CA PRO A 179 -3.04 -13.45 -17.52
C PRO A 179 -3.54 -14.38 -16.41
N GLY A 180 -4.83 -14.69 -16.42
CA GLY A 180 -5.45 -15.61 -15.45
C GLY A 180 -5.81 -15.01 -14.08
N LEU A 181 -5.47 -13.75 -13.81
CA LEU A 181 -5.84 -13.07 -12.56
C LEU A 181 -7.15 -12.27 -12.65
N THR A 182 -7.63 -11.99 -13.86
CA THR A 182 -8.82 -11.17 -14.08
C THR A 182 -10.10 -11.90 -13.70
N VAL A 183 -10.93 -11.25 -12.86
CA VAL A 183 -12.31 -11.64 -12.58
C VAL A 183 -13.22 -10.51 -13.09
N PRO A 184 -13.85 -10.68 -14.27
CA PRO A 184 -14.66 -9.62 -14.87
C PRO A 184 -16.02 -9.51 -14.17
N LEU A 185 -16.49 -8.27 -13.97
CA LEU A 185 -17.84 -7.96 -13.49
C LEU A 185 -18.48 -6.88 -14.35
N GLY A 186 -19.78 -6.98 -14.57
CA GLY A 186 -20.60 -5.97 -15.26
C GLY A 186 -21.82 -5.54 -14.43
N GLU A 187 -22.68 -4.72 -15.03
CA GLU A 187 -23.88 -4.18 -14.37
C GLU A 187 -24.81 -5.29 -13.80
N ALA A 188 -24.87 -6.46 -14.47
CA ALA A 188 -25.65 -7.62 -14.04
C ALA A 188 -25.13 -8.29 -12.75
N ASP A 189 -23.93 -7.92 -12.28
CA ASP A 189 -23.32 -8.44 -11.06
C ASP A 189 -23.61 -7.57 -9.84
N ASN A 190 -24.41 -6.52 -9.97
CA ASN A 190 -24.75 -5.63 -8.88
C ASN A 190 -25.45 -6.38 -7.73
N GLY A 191 -24.96 -6.18 -6.51
CA GLY A 191 -25.44 -6.81 -5.28
C GLY A 191 -24.92 -8.23 -5.07
N LYS A 192 -24.09 -8.78 -5.97
CA LYS A 192 -23.57 -10.13 -5.83
C LYS A 192 -22.52 -10.24 -4.73
N LYS A 193 -22.38 -11.48 -4.25
CA LYS A 193 -21.28 -11.91 -3.38
C LYS A 193 -20.37 -12.83 -4.18
N LEU A 194 -19.06 -12.65 -4.06
CA LEU A 194 -18.08 -13.45 -4.79
C LEU A 194 -16.86 -13.76 -3.92
N SER A 195 -16.17 -14.82 -4.30
CA SER A 195 -14.91 -15.24 -3.68
C SER A 195 -13.74 -14.97 -4.62
N LEU A 196 -12.62 -14.51 -4.07
CA LEU A 196 -11.38 -14.25 -4.78
C LEU A 196 -10.22 -14.98 -4.12
N LYS A 197 -9.23 -15.32 -4.93
CA LYS A 197 -7.89 -15.71 -4.47
C LYS A 197 -6.98 -14.48 -4.38
N LEU A 198 -5.89 -14.62 -3.65
CA LEU A 198 -4.86 -13.58 -3.60
C LEU A 198 -4.34 -13.23 -5.00
N ASP A 199 -3.99 -11.96 -5.17
CA ASP A 199 -3.57 -11.32 -6.42
C ASP A 199 -4.62 -11.23 -7.54
N GLN A 200 -5.77 -11.91 -7.44
CA GLN A 200 -6.84 -11.73 -8.43
C GLN A 200 -7.33 -10.28 -8.46
N VAL A 201 -7.69 -9.82 -9.66
CA VAL A 201 -8.13 -8.45 -9.91
C VAL A 201 -9.56 -8.49 -10.40
N LEU A 202 -10.45 -7.86 -9.64
CA LEU A 202 -11.80 -7.54 -10.10
C LEU A 202 -11.74 -6.41 -11.12
N VAL A 203 -12.20 -6.71 -12.33
CA VAL A 203 -12.30 -5.74 -13.42
C VAL A 203 -13.78 -5.43 -13.60
N ILE A 204 -14.21 -4.33 -12.99
CA ILE A 204 -15.61 -3.89 -12.99
C ILE A 204 -15.80 -2.96 -14.19
N THR A 205 -16.60 -3.37 -15.15
CA THR A 205 -16.91 -2.63 -16.38
C THR A 205 -18.37 -2.19 -16.36
N LEU A 206 -18.60 -0.89 -16.18
CA LEU A 206 -19.94 -0.32 -16.06
C LEU A 206 -20.24 0.63 -17.22
N PRO A 207 -21.41 0.51 -17.87
CA PRO A 207 -21.77 1.43 -18.93
C PRO A 207 -21.97 2.84 -18.37
N GLY A 208 -21.61 3.84 -19.17
CA GLY A 208 -21.82 5.24 -18.85
C GLY A 208 -21.64 6.12 -20.07
N ASN A 209 -21.91 7.41 -19.92
CA ASN A 209 -21.68 8.38 -20.98
C ASN A 209 -20.94 9.59 -20.41
N MET A 210 -19.64 9.66 -20.65
CA MET A 210 -18.81 10.75 -20.11
C MET A 210 -19.20 12.13 -20.69
N THR A 211 -19.90 12.19 -21.84
CA THR A 211 -20.33 13.47 -22.44
C THR A 211 -21.51 14.13 -21.71
N THR A 212 -22.21 13.40 -20.83
CA THR A 212 -23.31 13.96 -20.03
C THR A 212 -22.84 14.58 -18.71
N GLY A 213 -21.54 14.48 -18.44
CA GLY A 213 -20.89 14.93 -17.21
C GLY A 213 -20.92 13.94 -16.05
N TYR A 214 -21.58 12.79 -16.22
CA TYR A 214 -21.61 11.74 -15.21
C TYR A 214 -20.38 10.85 -15.31
N SER A 215 -19.86 10.42 -14.15
CA SER A 215 -18.79 9.42 -14.07
C SER A 215 -19.04 8.41 -12.96
N TRP A 216 -18.55 7.20 -13.16
CA TRP A 216 -18.45 6.20 -12.09
C TRP A 216 -17.25 6.53 -11.22
N ASN A 217 -17.45 6.53 -9.90
CA ASN A 217 -16.41 6.78 -8.90
C ASN A 217 -16.51 5.71 -7.81
N VAL A 218 -15.37 5.30 -7.25
CA VAL A 218 -15.35 4.50 -6.03
C VAL A 218 -15.80 5.39 -4.87
N GLU A 219 -16.95 5.07 -4.27
CA GLU A 219 -17.42 5.75 -3.06
C GLU A 219 -16.84 5.08 -1.81
N GLN A 220 -16.75 3.74 -1.83
CA GLN A 220 -16.25 2.99 -0.69
C GLN A 220 -15.61 1.67 -1.12
N ILE A 221 -14.46 1.37 -0.52
CA ILE A 221 -13.91 0.02 -0.40
C ILE A 221 -13.84 -0.25 1.11
N GLY A 222 -14.74 -1.08 1.61
CA GLY A 222 -14.78 -1.47 3.02
C GLY A 222 -13.82 -2.62 3.29
N GLY A 223 -13.20 -2.60 4.48
CA GLY A 223 -12.17 -3.57 4.87
C GLY A 223 -10.81 -3.26 4.25
N GLU A 224 -9.88 -4.21 4.37
CA GLU A 224 -8.50 -4.06 3.92
C GLU A 224 -8.08 -5.16 2.92
N SER A 225 -9.03 -6.01 2.48
CA SER A 225 -8.73 -7.14 1.59
C SER A 225 -8.56 -6.75 0.12
N LEU A 226 -9.07 -5.57 -0.26
CA LEU A 226 -9.00 -5.06 -1.63
C LEU A 226 -8.25 -3.72 -1.67
N ARG A 227 -7.49 -3.52 -2.76
CA ARG A 227 -6.85 -2.25 -3.10
C ARG A 227 -7.21 -1.85 -4.52
N GLN A 228 -7.57 -0.60 -4.73
CA GLN A 228 -7.75 -0.10 -6.09
C GLN A 228 -6.41 -0.02 -6.85
N LEU A 229 -6.38 -0.53 -8.08
CA LEU A 229 -5.26 -0.37 -8.99
C LEU A 229 -5.58 0.70 -10.03
N GLY A 230 -4.72 1.71 -10.11
CA GLY A 230 -4.90 2.84 -11.03
C GLY A 230 -6.17 3.66 -10.79
N GLU A 231 -6.41 4.61 -11.70
CA GLU A 231 -7.63 5.40 -11.75
C GLU A 231 -8.73 4.64 -12.52
N ILE A 232 -10.00 5.02 -12.32
CA ILE A 232 -11.07 4.53 -13.19
C ILE A 232 -10.87 5.17 -14.58
N THR A 233 -10.84 4.35 -15.61
CA THR A 233 -10.69 4.81 -17.01
C THR A 233 -12.03 4.77 -17.73
N TYR A 234 -12.15 5.56 -18.81
CA TYR A 234 -13.30 5.55 -19.71
C TYR A 234 -12.88 5.02 -21.09
N GLU A 235 -13.59 4.00 -21.56
CA GLU A 235 -13.40 3.40 -22.86
C GLU A 235 -14.63 3.68 -23.75
N PRO A 236 -14.53 4.55 -24.77
CA PRO A 236 -15.61 4.80 -25.71
C PRO A 236 -15.99 3.51 -26.46
N LYS A 237 -17.29 3.31 -26.71
CA LYS A 237 -17.71 2.23 -27.61
C LYS A 237 -17.29 2.56 -29.06
N PRO A 238 -16.88 1.57 -29.85
CA PRO A 238 -16.64 1.79 -31.28
C PRO A 238 -17.87 2.40 -31.95
N SER A 239 -17.66 3.46 -32.72
CA SER A 239 -18.71 4.14 -33.46
C SER A 239 -18.21 4.61 -34.83
N PRO A 240 -19.11 4.77 -35.81
CA PRO A 240 -18.75 5.37 -37.09
C PRO A 240 -18.12 6.77 -36.93
N PRO A 241 -17.22 7.18 -37.84
CA PRO A 241 -16.66 8.52 -37.84
C PRO A 241 -17.75 9.60 -37.85
N GLY A 242 -17.56 10.65 -37.05
CA GLY A 242 -18.50 11.79 -36.97
C GLY A 242 -19.64 11.62 -35.98
N MET A 243 -19.83 10.44 -35.35
CA MET A 243 -20.75 10.32 -34.22
C MET A 243 -20.15 10.93 -32.96
N VAL A 244 -20.90 11.86 -32.33
CA VAL A 244 -20.56 12.47 -31.04
C VAL A 244 -21.54 12.03 -29.97
N GLY A 245 -21.11 12.04 -28.71
CA GLY A 245 -21.99 11.68 -27.57
C GLY A 245 -22.24 10.18 -27.41
N VAL A 246 -21.52 9.32 -28.13
CA VAL A 246 -21.62 7.87 -27.95
C VAL A 246 -21.09 7.49 -26.57
N GLY A 247 -21.90 6.75 -25.84
CA GLY A 247 -21.51 6.21 -24.54
C GLY A 247 -20.34 5.24 -24.63
N GLY A 248 -19.86 4.85 -23.46
CA GLY A 248 -18.69 4.00 -23.29
C GLY A 248 -18.85 3.15 -22.05
N ASN A 249 -17.73 2.63 -21.59
CA ASN A 249 -17.65 1.90 -20.33
C ASN A 249 -16.63 2.57 -19.42
N PHE A 250 -16.96 2.66 -18.15
CA PHE A 250 -15.98 2.97 -17.11
C PHE A 250 -15.40 1.66 -16.57
N VAL A 251 -14.08 1.58 -16.41
CA VAL A 251 -13.37 0.38 -15.97
C VAL A 251 -12.65 0.66 -14.66
N CYS A 252 -12.98 -0.10 -13.62
CA CYS A 252 -12.36 -0.04 -12.30
C CYS A 252 -11.64 -1.36 -12.01
N HIS A 253 -10.40 -1.30 -11.49
CA HIS A 253 -9.59 -2.46 -11.15
C HIS A 253 -9.38 -2.52 -9.63
N LEU A 254 -9.77 -3.61 -8.98
CA LEU A 254 -9.58 -3.83 -7.56
C LEU A 254 -8.83 -5.16 -7.33
N GLN A 255 -7.64 -5.10 -6.75
CA GLN A 255 -6.79 -6.26 -6.48
C GLN A 255 -7.05 -6.82 -5.08
N ALA A 256 -7.16 -8.14 -4.98
CA ALA A 256 -7.12 -8.87 -3.72
C ALA A 256 -5.69 -8.87 -3.16
N VAL A 257 -5.50 -8.20 -2.02
CA VAL A 257 -4.16 -7.99 -1.42
C VAL A 257 -3.94 -8.78 -0.13
N GLN A 258 -5.02 -9.17 0.57
CA GLN A 258 -4.93 -10.04 1.74
C GLN A 258 -6.26 -10.76 2.01
N PRO A 259 -6.24 -11.92 2.69
CA PRO A 259 -7.46 -12.65 3.01
C PRO A 259 -8.39 -11.87 3.93
N GLY A 260 -9.70 -12.04 3.76
CA GLY A 260 -10.71 -11.34 4.57
C GLY A 260 -11.95 -10.97 3.78
N LYS A 261 -12.80 -10.12 4.34
CA LYS A 261 -14.03 -9.64 3.69
C LYS A 261 -13.87 -8.17 3.32
N ALA A 262 -14.37 -7.83 2.14
CA ALA A 262 -14.47 -6.46 1.67
C ALA A 262 -15.85 -6.20 1.06
N SER A 263 -16.28 -4.95 1.11
CA SER A 263 -17.44 -4.46 0.38
C SER A 263 -17.00 -3.36 -0.57
N VAL A 264 -17.58 -3.31 -1.76
CA VAL A 264 -17.25 -2.31 -2.78
C VAL A 264 -18.53 -1.58 -3.14
N LYS A 265 -18.46 -0.25 -3.17
CA LYS A 265 -19.54 0.62 -3.64
C LYS A 265 -18.99 1.63 -4.63
N LEU A 266 -19.47 1.54 -5.88
CA LEU A 266 -19.26 2.54 -6.91
C LEU A 266 -20.56 3.34 -7.10
N VAL A 267 -20.41 4.63 -7.40
CA VAL A 267 -21.52 5.55 -7.63
C VAL A 267 -21.37 6.29 -8.95
N TYR A 268 -22.48 6.44 -9.67
CA TYR A 268 -22.56 7.18 -10.92
C TYR A 268 -23.22 8.53 -10.66
N LYS A 269 -22.44 9.61 -10.71
CA LYS A 269 -22.91 10.97 -10.44
C LYS A 269 -22.05 12.00 -11.16
N ARG A 270 -22.56 13.23 -11.22
CA ARG A 270 -21.77 14.40 -11.59
C ARG A 270 -20.92 14.85 -10.41
N PRO A 271 -19.58 14.85 -10.50
CA PRO A 271 -18.72 15.18 -9.35
C PRO A 271 -18.97 16.57 -8.75
N TRP A 272 -19.50 17.52 -9.52
CA TRP A 272 -19.77 18.90 -9.07
C TRP A 272 -21.13 19.08 -8.38
N GLU A 273 -22.06 18.12 -8.48
CA GLU A 273 -23.40 18.21 -7.87
C GLU A 273 -23.39 17.61 -6.44
N LYS A 274 -22.94 18.41 -5.46
CA LYS A 274 -22.64 17.93 -4.09
C LYS A 274 -23.83 17.38 -3.30
N GLN A 275 -25.05 17.84 -3.59
CA GLN A 275 -26.25 17.49 -2.83
C GLN A 275 -27.23 16.60 -3.61
N THR A 276 -26.84 16.15 -4.80
CA THR A 276 -27.65 15.24 -5.61
C THR A 276 -27.28 13.79 -5.26
N PRO A 277 -28.25 12.91 -4.97
CA PRO A 277 -27.97 11.49 -4.81
C PRO A 277 -27.40 10.91 -6.13
N PRO A 278 -26.58 9.84 -6.07
CA PRO A 278 -26.12 9.18 -7.28
C PRO A 278 -27.28 8.69 -8.15
N GLU A 279 -27.15 8.84 -9.47
CA GLU A 279 -28.14 8.32 -10.43
C GLU A 279 -28.14 6.79 -10.43
N LYS A 280 -26.95 6.18 -10.30
CA LYS A 280 -26.80 4.74 -10.18
C LYS A 280 -25.79 4.39 -9.10
N THR A 281 -25.95 3.20 -8.53
CA THR A 281 -25.02 2.62 -7.57
C THR A 281 -24.74 1.17 -7.98
N PHE A 282 -23.48 0.76 -7.90
CA PHE A 282 -23.04 -0.61 -8.07
C PHE A 282 -22.38 -1.08 -6.78
N THR A 283 -22.76 -2.26 -6.30
CA THR A 283 -22.24 -2.84 -5.06
C THR A 283 -21.86 -4.29 -5.27
N VAL A 284 -20.80 -4.74 -4.59
CA VAL A 284 -20.49 -6.18 -4.44
C VAL A 284 -19.88 -6.45 -3.08
N GLU A 285 -20.13 -7.66 -2.56
CA GLU A 285 -19.41 -8.20 -1.41
C GLU A 285 -18.37 -9.21 -1.88
N VAL A 286 -17.15 -9.10 -1.34
CA VAL A 286 -16.02 -9.92 -1.75
C VAL A 286 -15.43 -10.61 -0.53
N ALA A 287 -15.22 -11.91 -0.63
CA ALA A 287 -14.40 -12.67 0.31
C ALA A 287 -13.09 -13.05 -0.39
N VAL A 288 -11.96 -12.70 0.20
CA VAL A 288 -10.64 -13.15 -0.25
C VAL A 288 -10.25 -14.35 0.60
N GLU A 289 -10.05 -15.49 -0.06
CA GLU A 289 -9.71 -16.76 0.57
C GLU A 289 -8.28 -16.74 1.13
N LYS A 290 -8.06 -17.51 2.21
CA LYS A 290 -6.70 -17.88 2.62
C LYS A 290 -6.29 -19.05 1.74
N ASP A 291 -5.16 -18.91 1.05
CA ASP A 291 -4.53 -20.02 0.33
C ASP A 291 -4.20 -21.20 1.28
#